data_AF-A0A9D6UDY1-F1
#
_entry.id   AF-A0A9D6UDY1-F1
#
_cell.length_a   1.000
_cell.length_b   1.000
_cell.length_c   1.000
_cell.angle_alpha   90.00
_cell.angle_beta   90.00
_cell.angle_gamma   90.00
#
_symmetry.space_group_name_H-M   'P 1'
#
loop_
_entity.id
_entity.type
_entity.pdbx_description
1 polymer ?
#
loop_
_entity_poly.entity_id
_entity_poly.type
_entity_poly.pdbx_seq_one_letter_code
_entity_poly.pdbx_strand_id
1 'polypeptide(L)'
;RIVAHSREAATRLNGGVAFLLKKNKIDVIWGEATIAGKGEVRVAAPTKPPMLPQLPSPKTRLDHGVYQAKHIIIATGARPRVLPGLEPDGRLIWTYFEAMKPDRFPKTLLIVGAGAIGVEFASFYRTFGVEVILVEALPHILPSEDEEIAALAHRSFKKQGIDIRVATTVTGVEKKADSLVVTLKPADGDTQTLEVERALSAIGVVANVENLGLEALGVALERGVVKTDGLGRTNAEGVYAIGDVAGGPMLAHKAEHEGVTCVEAIAGLDAHALDKSRVPGCTYCHPQVASVGLTEAKAKEQGIDVKIGRFPYLANGKAIALGELEGVVKTIFDAKSGRLLGAHIFGVEATEMIQGFVIAMNLETTEEELIRTIFPHPTLSETMHESVLAAFGRAIHV
;
A
#
# COMPACT_ATOMS: atom_id res chain seq x y z
N ARG A 1 -1.61 -24.18 9.95
CA ARG A 1 -1.57 -24.56 8.51
C ARG A 1 -1.52 -23.32 7.61
N ILE A 2 -2.42 -22.34 7.75
CA ILE A 2 -2.43 -21.10 6.95
C ILE A 2 -1.09 -20.32 7.04
N VAL A 3 -0.63 -20.03 8.26
CA VAL A 3 0.66 -19.34 8.49
C VAL A 3 1.82 -20.11 7.85
N ALA A 4 1.86 -21.44 8.01
CA ALA A 4 2.92 -22.27 7.42
C ALA A 4 2.94 -22.16 5.89
N HIS A 5 1.79 -22.23 5.23
CA HIS A 5 1.68 -22.03 3.78
C HIS A 5 2.16 -20.63 3.36
N SER A 6 1.77 -19.58 4.08
CA SER A 6 2.27 -18.21 3.85
C SER A 6 3.80 -18.12 3.99
N ARG A 7 4.39 -18.77 5.01
CA ARG A 7 5.85 -18.77 5.21
C ARG A 7 6.58 -19.59 4.14
N GLU A 8 5.98 -20.67 3.65
CA GLU A 8 6.52 -21.46 2.54
C GLU A 8 6.55 -20.64 1.25
N ALA A 9 5.47 -19.94 0.92
CA ALA A 9 5.42 -19.02 -0.22
C ALA A 9 6.51 -17.93 -0.10
N ALA A 10 6.62 -17.29 1.07
CA ALA A 10 7.67 -16.30 1.31
C ALA A 10 9.09 -16.89 1.14
N THR A 11 9.32 -18.10 1.64
CA THR A 11 10.62 -18.79 1.49
C THR A 11 10.95 -19.05 0.04
N ARG A 12 9.98 -19.51 -0.75
CA ARG A 12 10.15 -19.75 -2.20
C ARG A 12 10.52 -18.47 -2.94
N LEU A 13 9.81 -17.37 -2.67
CA LEU A 13 10.04 -16.08 -3.33
C LEU A 13 11.43 -15.51 -3.00
N ASN A 14 11.84 -15.58 -1.74
CA ASN A 14 13.20 -15.17 -1.34
C ASN A 14 14.29 -16.02 -2.00
N GLY A 15 14.08 -17.33 -2.16
CA GLY A 15 14.98 -18.20 -2.92
C GLY A 15 15.11 -17.75 -4.39
N GLY A 16 14.01 -17.27 -4.98
CA GLY A 16 14.00 -16.65 -6.30
C GLY A 16 14.87 -15.38 -6.36
N VAL A 17 14.75 -14.47 -5.38
CA VAL A 17 15.60 -13.27 -5.30
C VAL A 17 17.08 -13.64 -5.17
N ALA A 18 17.43 -14.56 -4.27
CA ALA A 18 18.80 -15.02 -4.11
C ALA A 18 19.37 -15.64 -5.41
N PHE A 19 18.54 -16.38 -6.15
CA PHE A 19 18.90 -16.90 -7.47
C PHE A 19 19.14 -15.76 -8.48
N LEU A 20 18.28 -14.74 -8.53
CA LEU A 20 18.42 -13.60 -9.43
C LEU A 20 19.70 -12.79 -9.14
N LEU A 21 20.01 -12.52 -7.87
CA LEU A 21 21.25 -11.82 -7.49
C LEU A 21 22.48 -12.59 -7.97
N LYS A 22 22.52 -13.90 -7.73
CA LYS A 22 23.60 -14.77 -8.20
C LYS A 22 23.70 -14.82 -9.73
N LYS A 23 22.56 -14.98 -10.42
CA LYS A 23 22.50 -15.04 -11.89
C LYS A 23 23.08 -13.76 -12.52
N ASN A 24 22.79 -12.62 -11.92
CA ASN A 24 23.26 -11.31 -12.37
C ASN A 24 24.62 -10.90 -11.79
N LYS A 25 25.33 -11.81 -11.10
CA LYS A 25 26.65 -11.58 -10.51
C LYS A 25 26.68 -10.37 -9.56
N ILE A 26 25.61 -10.20 -8.79
CA ILE A 26 25.51 -9.16 -7.76
C ILE A 26 26.13 -9.70 -6.47
N ASP A 27 27.15 -9.02 -5.98
CA ASP A 27 27.75 -9.32 -4.69
C ASP A 27 26.79 -8.96 -3.55
N VAL A 28 26.70 -9.86 -2.56
CA VAL A 28 25.85 -9.68 -1.38
C VAL A 28 26.74 -9.55 -0.16
N ILE A 29 26.56 -8.49 0.61
CA ILE A 29 27.18 -8.33 1.94
C ILE A 29 26.05 -8.41 2.96
N TRP A 30 26.13 -9.38 3.88
CA TRP A 30 25.04 -9.64 4.85
C TRP A 30 25.36 -8.99 6.20
N GLY A 31 24.87 -7.76 6.40
CA GLY A 31 25.14 -7.00 7.62
C GLY A 31 24.35 -5.69 7.70
N GLU A 32 24.67 -4.89 8.71
CA GLU A 32 24.15 -3.53 8.90
C GLU A 32 25.10 -2.52 8.24
N ALA A 33 24.56 -1.68 7.37
CA ALA A 33 25.35 -0.75 6.54
C ALA A 33 25.17 0.69 6.99
N THR A 34 26.27 1.45 6.96
CA THR A 34 26.31 2.89 7.21
C THR A 34 27.14 3.57 6.12
N ILE A 35 26.74 4.76 5.69
CA ILE A 35 27.52 5.55 4.74
C ILE A 35 28.51 6.37 5.57
N ALA A 36 29.77 5.93 5.61
CA ALA A 36 30.81 6.47 6.48
C ALA A 36 31.44 7.76 5.93
N GLY A 37 31.26 8.02 4.63
CA GLY A 37 31.77 9.20 3.93
C GLY A 37 31.41 9.16 2.46
N LYS A 38 31.88 10.15 1.69
CA LYS A 38 31.62 10.22 0.24
C LYS A 38 32.15 8.95 -0.45
N GLY A 39 31.23 8.14 -1.00
CA GLY A 39 31.55 6.89 -1.68
C GLY A 39 31.96 5.73 -0.78
N GLU A 40 31.95 5.90 0.55
CA GLU A 40 32.37 4.86 1.50
C GLU A 40 31.16 4.26 2.23
N VAL A 41 30.99 2.95 2.11
CA VAL A 41 29.97 2.17 2.83
C VAL A 41 30.65 1.20 3.78
N ARG A 42 30.37 1.32 5.08
CA ARG A 42 30.83 0.39 6.10
C ARG A 42 29.72 -0.59 6.42
N VAL A 43 30.02 -1.89 6.36
CA VAL A 43 29.11 -2.97 6.71
C VAL A 43 29.65 -3.73 7.92
N ALA A 44 28.84 -3.84 8.97
CA ALA A 44 29.17 -4.54 10.21
C ALA A 44 28.16 -5.67 10.50
N ALA A 45 28.47 -6.50 11.49
CA ALA A 45 27.53 -7.48 11.99
C ALA A 45 26.24 -6.79 12.48
N PRO A 46 25.04 -7.35 12.22
CA PRO A 46 23.79 -6.79 12.70
C PRO A 46 23.81 -6.62 14.22
N THR A 47 23.50 -5.42 14.70
CA THR A 47 23.46 -5.13 16.14
C THR A 47 22.08 -5.40 16.76
N LYS A 48 21.03 -5.42 15.93
CA LYS A 48 19.64 -5.62 16.33
C LYS A 48 19.17 -7.03 15.98
N PRO A 49 18.32 -7.65 16.83
CA PRO A 49 17.69 -8.91 16.48
C PRO A 49 16.83 -8.71 15.22
N PRO A 50 16.96 -9.62 14.23
CA PRO A 50 16.14 -9.55 13.03
C PRO A 50 14.68 -9.86 13.37
N MET A 51 13.75 -9.31 12.59
CA MET A 51 12.37 -9.75 12.65
C MET A 51 12.27 -11.21 12.21
N LEU A 52 11.71 -12.05 13.08
CA LEU A 52 11.55 -13.48 12.82
C LEU A 52 10.22 -13.80 12.13
N PRO A 53 10.12 -14.89 11.35
CA PRO A 53 11.20 -15.80 10.99
C PRO A 53 12.14 -15.16 9.96
N GLN A 54 13.45 -15.21 10.23
CA GLN A 54 14.47 -14.79 9.27
C GLN A 54 14.90 -16.01 8.46
N LEU A 55 15.14 -15.81 7.16
CA LEU A 55 15.77 -16.84 6.34
C LEU A 55 17.26 -16.99 6.69
N PRO A 56 17.85 -18.16 6.42
CA PRO A 56 19.27 -18.38 6.64
C PRO A 56 20.12 -17.34 5.89
N SER A 57 21.24 -16.94 6.47
CA SER A 57 22.20 -16.07 5.79
C SER A 57 22.61 -16.67 4.44
N PRO A 58 22.75 -15.86 3.37
CA PRO A 58 23.19 -16.33 2.06
C PRO A 58 24.49 -17.12 2.16
N LYS A 59 24.55 -18.27 1.48
CA LYS A 59 25.74 -19.14 1.44
C LYS A 59 26.93 -18.45 0.78
N THR A 60 26.67 -17.66 -0.24
CA THR A 60 27.67 -16.85 -0.94
C THR A 60 27.43 -15.40 -0.57
N ARG A 61 28.39 -14.83 0.18
CA ARG A 61 28.39 -13.43 0.61
C ARG A 61 29.83 -12.96 0.79
N LEU A 62 30.05 -11.66 0.67
CA LEU A 62 31.31 -11.02 1.06
C LEU A 62 31.34 -10.76 2.58
N ASP A 63 32.54 -10.52 3.09
CA ASP A 63 32.78 -10.27 4.52
C ASP A 63 32.31 -8.88 4.97
N HIS A 64 32.24 -8.66 6.28
CA HIS A 64 32.07 -7.32 6.82
C HIS A 64 33.32 -6.49 6.56
N GLY A 65 33.16 -5.17 6.40
CA GLY A 65 34.27 -4.30 6.04
C GLY A 65 33.84 -2.95 5.49
N VAL A 66 34.80 -2.28 4.86
CA VAL A 66 34.62 -0.97 4.22
C VAL A 66 34.68 -1.16 2.71
N TYR A 67 33.68 -0.64 2.02
CA TYR A 67 33.49 -0.76 0.58
C TYR A 67 33.44 0.61 -0.06
N GLN A 68 33.98 0.71 -1.29
CA GLN A 68 33.97 1.94 -2.07
C GLN A 68 32.98 1.81 -3.23
N ALA A 69 32.12 2.82 -3.40
CA ALA A 69 31.12 2.87 -4.44
C ALA A 69 31.02 4.28 -5.03
N LYS A 70 30.92 4.37 -6.37
CA LYS A 70 30.69 5.66 -7.05
C LYS A 70 29.28 6.19 -6.85
N HIS A 71 28.31 5.29 -6.72
CA HIS A 71 26.90 5.58 -6.55
C HIS A 71 26.35 4.70 -5.43
N ILE A 72 25.61 5.31 -4.51
CA ILE A 72 25.00 4.65 -3.36
C ILE A 72 23.50 4.92 -3.41
N ILE A 73 22.70 3.86 -3.55
CA ILE A 73 21.23 3.95 -3.56
C ILE A 73 20.72 3.48 -2.21
N ILE A 74 20.03 4.36 -1.49
CA ILE A 74 19.41 4.08 -0.20
C ILE A 74 18.01 3.49 -0.45
N ALA A 75 17.83 2.23 -0.09
CA ALA A 75 16.57 1.49 -0.22
C ALA A 75 16.18 0.81 1.11
N THR A 76 16.34 1.52 2.22
CA THR A 76 16.15 1.01 3.60
C THR A 76 14.69 0.86 4.01
N GLY A 77 13.75 1.21 3.13
CA GLY A 77 12.32 1.02 3.32
C GLY A 77 11.73 1.83 4.48
N ALA A 78 10.66 1.30 5.05
CA ALA A 78 9.94 1.89 6.18
C ALA A 78 9.66 0.85 7.28
N ARG A 79 9.15 1.32 8.40
CA ARG A 79 8.74 0.50 9.56
C ARG A 79 7.37 0.96 10.08
N PRO A 80 6.64 0.11 10.84
CA PRO A 80 5.36 0.49 11.44
C PRO A 80 5.48 1.78 12.24
N ARG A 81 4.53 2.71 12.07
CA ARG A 81 4.43 3.88 12.90
C ARG A 81 3.91 3.48 14.28
N VAL A 82 4.54 4.02 15.32
CA VAL A 82 4.11 3.80 16.71
C VAL A 82 3.17 4.92 17.12
N LEU A 83 1.98 4.55 17.61
CA LEU A 83 1.04 5.47 18.24
C LEU A 83 1.38 5.53 19.73
N PRO A 84 1.66 6.72 20.31
CA PRO A 84 1.90 6.84 21.74
C PRO A 84 0.74 6.26 22.57
N GLY A 85 1.07 5.40 23.53
CA GLY A 85 0.09 4.67 24.35
C GLY A 85 -0.43 3.37 23.74
N LEU A 86 -0.08 3.06 22.50
CA LEU A 86 -0.37 1.78 21.82
C LEU A 86 0.92 1.20 21.22
N GLU A 87 1.99 1.21 22.00
CA GLU A 87 3.29 0.65 21.61
C GLU A 87 3.16 -0.88 21.42
N PRO A 88 3.56 -1.42 20.25
CA PRO A 88 3.59 -2.86 20.02
C PRO A 88 4.49 -3.57 21.04
N ASP A 89 4.00 -4.67 21.59
CA ASP A 89 4.74 -5.51 22.55
C ASP A 89 4.97 -6.94 22.05
N GLY A 90 4.56 -7.22 20.80
CA GLY A 90 4.71 -8.52 20.18
C GLY A 90 3.72 -9.58 20.69
N ARG A 91 2.88 -9.28 21.69
CA ARG A 91 2.01 -10.24 22.36
C ARG A 91 0.55 -9.82 22.37
N LEU A 92 0.22 -8.69 23.00
CA LEU A 92 -1.13 -8.14 23.10
C LEU A 92 -1.35 -7.05 22.04
N ILE A 93 -0.34 -6.21 21.82
CA ILE A 93 -0.36 -5.14 20.82
C ILE A 93 0.59 -5.52 19.69
N TRP A 94 0.02 -5.65 18.50
CA TRP A 94 0.65 -6.14 17.30
C TRP A 94 0.96 -5.03 16.31
N THR A 95 1.98 -5.27 15.51
CA THR A 95 2.10 -4.68 14.18
C THR A 95 1.61 -5.69 13.14
N TYR A 96 1.69 -5.34 11.85
CA TYR A 96 1.40 -6.30 10.78
C TYR A 96 2.35 -7.52 10.82
N PHE A 97 3.55 -7.43 11.41
CA PHE A 97 4.44 -8.59 11.52
C PHE A 97 3.86 -9.71 12.37
N GLU A 98 3.28 -9.37 13.52
CA GLU A 98 2.65 -10.36 14.41
C GLU A 98 1.31 -10.84 13.83
N ALA A 99 0.53 -9.92 13.25
CA ALA A 99 -0.76 -10.22 12.65
C ALA A 99 -0.68 -11.20 11.45
N MET A 100 0.47 -11.30 10.77
CA MET A 100 0.67 -12.28 9.69
C MET A 100 0.99 -13.70 10.19
N LYS A 101 1.43 -13.84 11.44
CA LYS A 101 1.89 -15.12 12.01
C LYS A 101 1.42 -15.31 13.46
N PRO A 102 0.12 -15.12 13.76
CA PRO A 102 -0.38 -15.39 15.09
C PRO A 102 -0.32 -16.88 15.39
N ASP A 103 0.00 -17.25 16.63
CA ASP A 103 -0.02 -18.66 17.07
C ASP A 103 -1.45 -19.22 17.07
N ARG A 104 -2.43 -18.37 17.38
CA ARG A 104 -3.87 -18.64 17.32
C ARG A 104 -4.63 -17.39 16.88
N PHE A 105 -5.77 -17.57 16.23
CA PHE A 105 -6.69 -16.46 16.03
C PHE A 105 -7.21 -15.97 17.38
N PRO A 106 -7.19 -14.65 17.64
CA PRO A 106 -7.84 -14.11 18.83
C PRO A 106 -9.36 -14.17 18.66
N LYS A 107 -10.11 -14.14 19.76
CA LYS A 107 -11.58 -14.02 19.70
C LYS A 107 -11.99 -12.62 19.22
N THR A 108 -11.33 -11.60 19.75
CA THR A 108 -11.57 -10.19 19.43
C THR A 108 -10.27 -9.51 19.02
N LEU A 109 -10.34 -8.71 17.96
CA LEU A 109 -9.22 -7.92 17.44
C LEU A 109 -9.66 -6.47 17.23
N LEU A 110 -9.07 -5.56 18.00
CA LEU A 110 -9.13 -4.13 17.71
C LEU A 110 -8.09 -3.79 16.64
N ILE A 111 -8.46 -3.08 15.60
CA ILE A 111 -7.54 -2.56 14.58
C ILE A 111 -7.65 -1.04 14.61
N VAL A 112 -6.52 -0.35 14.80
CA VAL A 112 -6.45 1.11 14.87
C VAL A 112 -5.81 1.65 13.61
N GLY A 113 -6.57 2.42 12.84
CA GLY A 113 -6.24 2.88 11.48
C GLY A 113 -6.95 2.03 10.43
N ALA A 114 -7.75 2.68 9.58
CA ALA A 114 -8.51 2.06 8.50
C ALA A 114 -8.00 2.45 7.10
N GLY A 115 -6.68 2.63 6.98
CA GLY A 115 -6.00 2.59 5.68
C GLY A 115 -5.91 1.15 5.13
N ALA A 116 -5.20 0.97 4.01
CA ALA A 116 -5.09 -0.33 3.32
C ALA A 116 -4.73 -1.49 4.24
N ILE A 117 -3.65 -1.37 5.03
CA ILE A 117 -3.19 -2.40 6.00
C ILE A 117 -4.32 -2.77 6.97
N GLY A 118 -4.96 -1.77 7.58
CA GLY A 118 -6.00 -2.01 8.58
C GLY A 118 -7.23 -2.70 7.99
N VAL A 119 -7.66 -2.28 6.79
CA VAL A 119 -8.80 -2.87 6.08
C VAL A 119 -8.52 -4.29 5.60
N GLU A 120 -7.32 -4.56 5.09
CA GLU A 120 -6.90 -5.91 4.69
C GLU A 120 -6.93 -6.89 5.88
N PHE A 121 -6.32 -6.50 7.01
CA PHE A 121 -6.37 -7.34 8.20
C PHE A 121 -7.78 -7.45 8.77
N ALA A 122 -8.58 -6.38 8.72
CA ALA A 122 -9.97 -6.43 9.17
C ALA A 122 -10.77 -7.45 8.36
N SER A 123 -10.67 -7.40 7.03
CA SER A 123 -11.29 -8.35 6.12
C SER A 123 -10.77 -9.78 6.37
N PHE A 124 -9.46 -9.98 6.39
CA PHE A 124 -8.83 -11.29 6.60
C PHE A 124 -9.25 -11.95 7.92
N TYR A 125 -9.11 -11.25 9.04
CA TYR A 125 -9.45 -11.82 10.35
C TYR A 125 -10.96 -12.06 10.50
N ARG A 126 -11.79 -11.18 9.94
CA ARG A 126 -13.23 -11.37 9.94
C ARG A 126 -13.65 -12.62 9.18
N THR A 127 -13.04 -12.89 8.02
CA THR A 127 -13.28 -14.12 7.24
C THR A 127 -13.02 -15.39 8.05
N PHE A 128 -12.05 -15.35 8.98
CA PHE A 128 -11.77 -16.47 9.90
C PHE A 128 -12.61 -16.45 11.19
N GLY A 129 -13.64 -15.61 11.27
CA GLY A 129 -14.61 -15.60 12.37
C GLY A 129 -14.19 -14.77 13.58
N VAL A 130 -13.13 -13.97 13.48
CA VAL A 130 -12.75 -13.05 14.57
C VAL A 130 -13.74 -11.89 14.65
N GLU A 131 -14.07 -11.49 15.87
CA GLU A 131 -14.80 -10.25 16.13
C GLU A 131 -13.84 -9.07 15.94
N VAL A 132 -13.98 -8.39 14.80
CA VAL A 132 -13.10 -7.27 14.43
C VAL A 132 -13.79 -5.95 14.73
N ILE A 133 -13.07 -5.09 15.46
CA ILE A 133 -13.42 -3.69 15.67
C ILE A 133 -12.38 -2.84 14.94
N LEU A 134 -12.79 -2.13 13.90
CA LEU A 134 -11.94 -1.27 13.09
C LEU A 134 -12.20 0.20 13.46
N VAL A 135 -11.20 0.85 14.03
CA VAL A 135 -11.26 2.24 14.50
C VAL A 135 -10.46 3.14 13.56
N GLU A 136 -11.06 4.25 13.15
CA GLU A 136 -10.44 5.27 12.32
C GLU A 136 -10.71 6.66 12.91
N ALA A 137 -9.67 7.48 13.02
CA ALA A 137 -9.78 8.85 13.52
C ALA A 137 -10.43 9.78 12.49
N LEU A 138 -10.29 9.47 11.20
CA LEU A 138 -10.90 10.21 10.10
C LEU A 138 -12.39 9.83 9.91
N PRO A 139 -13.18 10.65 9.19
CA PRO A 139 -14.62 10.44 9.03
C PRO A 139 -15.02 9.21 8.22
N HIS A 140 -14.08 8.59 7.49
CA HIS A 140 -14.33 7.40 6.67
C HIS A 140 -13.11 6.48 6.64
N ILE A 141 -13.34 5.21 6.32
CA ILE A 141 -12.28 4.24 6.02
C ILE A 141 -11.63 4.56 4.67
N LEU A 142 -10.48 3.93 4.39
CA LEU A 142 -9.74 4.08 3.14
C LEU A 142 -9.57 5.56 2.75
N PRO A 143 -8.96 6.39 3.61
CA PRO A 143 -8.98 7.85 3.47
C PRO A 143 -8.29 8.40 2.21
N SER A 144 -7.54 7.56 1.50
CA SER A 144 -6.89 7.94 0.24
C SER A 144 -7.75 7.66 -1.00
N GLU A 145 -8.81 6.86 -0.87
CA GLU A 145 -9.68 6.45 -1.96
C GLU A 145 -10.76 7.50 -2.24
N ASP A 146 -11.43 7.36 -3.39
CA ASP A 146 -12.61 8.16 -3.70
C ASP A 146 -13.73 7.92 -2.66
N GLU A 147 -14.40 8.98 -2.22
CA GLU A 147 -15.38 8.94 -1.12
C GLU A 147 -16.53 7.96 -1.39
N GLU A 148 -16.97 7.86 -2.64
CA GLU A 148 -18.05 6.95 -3.03
C GLU A 148 -17.62 5.47 -2.89
N ILE A 149 -16.37 5.19 -3.27
CA ILE A 149 -15.76 3.87 -3.17
C ILE A 149 -15.55 3.49 -1.71
N ALA A 150 -15.00 4.41 -0.90
CA ALA A 150 -14.84 4.23 0.53
C ALA A 150 -16.19 3.97 1.22
N ALA A 151 -17.26 4.68 0.84
CA ALA A 151 -18.60 4.49 1.40
C ALA A 151 -19.22 3.14 1.01
N LEU A 152 -19.00 2.66 -0.22
CA LEU A 152 -19.43 1.32 -0.66
C LEU A 152 -18.70 0.23 0.12
N ALA A 153 -17.37 0.32 0.21
CA ALA A 153 -16.55 -0.60 0.99
C ALA A 153 -16.97 -0.64 2.46
N HIS A 154 -17.24 0.53 3.07
CA HIS A 154 -17.74 0.62 4.45
C HIS A 154 -19.03 -0.18 4.64
N ARG A 155 -20.03 0.03 3.77
CA ARG A 155 -21.30 -0.70 3.85
C ARG A 155 -21.11 -2.21 3.68
N SER A 156 -20.26 -2.63 2.74
CA SER A 156 -19.93 -4.05 2.54
C SER A 156 -19.34 -4.67 3.80
N PHE A 157 -18.28 -4.06 4.32
CA PHE A 157 -17.56 -4.60 5.48
C PHE A 157 -18.40 -4.63 6.75
N LYS A 158 -19.28 -3.63 6.94
CA LYS A 158 -20.29 -3.67 8.01
C LYS A 158 -21.27 -4.83 7.83
N LYS A 159 -21.76 -5.07 6.61
CA LYS A 159 -22.64 -6.21 6.30
C LYS A 159 -21.96 -7.56 6.55
N GLN A 160 -20.64 -7.64 6.34
CA GLN A 160 -19.82 -8.81 6.70
C GLN A 160 -19.57 -8.95 8.22
N GLY A 161 -19.99 -7.97 9.01
CA GLY A 161 -19.96 -7.99 10.47
C GLY A 161 -18.67 -7.43 11.09
N ILE A 162 -17.95 -6.57 10.37
CA ILE A 162 -16.87 -5.75 10.95
C ILE A 162 -17.50 -4.55 11.69
N ASP A 163 -17.18 -4.37 12.97
CA ASP A 163 -17.58 -3.17 13.72
C ASP A 163 -16.67 -2.00 13.32
N ILE A 164 -17.16 -1.15 12.41
CA ILE A 164 -16.41 0.01 11.91
C ILE A 164 -16.84 1.28 12.66
N ARG A 165 -15.87 1.89 13.35
CA ARG A 165 -15.98 3.13 14.14
C ARG A 165 -15.06 4.20 13.57
N VAL A 166 -15.63 5.04 12.71
CA VAL A 166 -14.95 6.21 12.12
C VAL A 166 -15.06 7.42 13.06
N ALA A 167 -14.32 8.49 12.77
CA ALA A 167 -14.24 9.68 13.61
C ALA A 167 -14.00 9.33 15.10
N THR A 168 -13.21 8.30 15.38
CA THR A 168 -13.04 7.73 16.71
C THR A 168 -11.55 7.56 17.00
N THR A 169 -11.12 8.02 18.17
CA THR A 169 -9.71 7.96 18.59
C THR A 169 -9.53 7.00 19.77
N VAL A 170 -8.36 6.37 19.86
CA VAL A 170 -7.95 5.62 21.06
C VAL A 170 -7.28 6.58 22.02
N THR A 171 -7.81 6.71 23.24
CA THR A 171 -7.30 7.67 24.24
C THR A 171 -6.69 7.01 25.48
N GLY A 172 -6.82 5.69 25.61
CA GLY A 172 -6.25 4.95 26.73
C GLY A 172 -6.20 3.46 26.47
N VAL A 173 -5.15 2.80 26.96
CA VAL A 173 -4.93 1.36 26.83
C VAL A 173 -4.40 0.84 28.16
N GLU A 174 -5.12 -0.10 28.77
CA GLU A 174 -4.69 -0.81 29.97
C GLU A 174 -4.45 -2.28 29.63
N LYS A 175 -3.24 -2.77 29.91
CA LYS A 175 -2.86 -4.16 29.66
C LYS A 175 -3.27 -5.03 30.84
N LYS A 176 -4.02 -6.10 30.56
CA LYS A 176 -4.30 -7.20 31.50
C LYS A 176 -3.38 -8.39 31.22
N ALA A 177 -3.62 -9.51 31.88
CA ALA A 177 -2.83 -10.73 31.71
C ALA A 177 -2.85 -11.27 30.27
N ASP A 178 -4.03 -11.39 29.63
CA ASP A 178 -4.19 -11.90 28.26
C ASP A 178 -5.18 -11.07 27.40
N SER A 179 -5.44 -9.83 27.80
CA SER A 179 -6.37 -8.90 27.14
C SER A 179 -5.94 -7.44 27.34
N LEU A 180 -6.63 -6.54 26.65
CA LEU A 180 -6.45 -5.09 26.70
C LEU A 180 -7.81 -4.45 26.99
N VAL A 181 -7.86 -3.52 27.93
CA VAL A 181 -9.00 -2.60 28.05
C VAL A 181 -8.63 -1.33 27.31
N VAL A 182 -9.39 -1.01 26.27
CA VAL A 182 -9.14 0.14 25.40
C VAL A 182 -10.24 1.16 25.58
N THR A 183 -9.85 2.41 25.70
CA THR A 183 -10.73 3.56 25.79
C THR A 183 -10.84 4.22 24.41
N LEU A 184 -12.04 4.22 23.85
CA LEU A 184 -12.37 4.87 22.59
C LEU A 184 -13.14 6.16 22.85
N LYS A 185 -12.72 7.23 22.17
CA LYS A 185 -13.38 8.53 22.17
C LYS A 185 -13.86 8.86 20.75
N PRO A 186 -15.15 8.68 20.45
CA PRO A 186 -15.77 9.26 19.26
C PRO A 186 -15.63 10.79 19.26
N ALA A 187 -15.58 11.40 18.08
CA ALA A 187 -15.63 12.86 17.93
C ALA A 187 -16.95 13.41 18.50
N ASP A 188 -18.04 12.70 18.22
CA ASP A 188 -19.38 12.97 18.73
C ASP A 188 -19.88 11.76 19.54
N GLY A 189 -20.00 11.95 20.85
CA GLY A 189 -20.53 10.94 21.77
C GLY A 189 -19.68 10.70 23.00
N ASP A 190 -20.15 9.81 23.86
CA ASP A 190 -19.48 9.50 25.11
C ASP A 190 -18.29 8.57 24.90
N THR A 191 -17.28 8.73 25.74
CA THR A 191 -16.14 7.82 25.84
C THR A 191 -16.62 6.43 26.21
N GLN A 192 -16.11 5.41 25.52
CA GLN A 192 -16.45 4.02 25.73
C GLN A 192 -15.20 3.21 26.08
N THR A 193 -15.35 2.22 26.96
CA THR A 193 -14.32 1.22 27.22
C THR A 193 -14.74 -0.13 26.68
N LEU A 194 -13.80 -0.85 26.12
CA LEU A 194 -14.00 -2.21 25.59
C LEU A 194 -12.80 -3.08 25.92
N GLU A 195 -13.05 -4.36 26.18
CA GLU A 195 -12.01 -5.35 26.41
C GLU A 195 -11.82 -6.20 25.16
N VAL A 196 -10.59 -6.29 24.66
CA VAL A 196 -10.21 -7.10 23.49
C VAL A 196 -9.06 -8.02 23.82
N GLU A 197 -8.96 -9.17 23.15
CA GLU A 197 -7.82 -10.06 23.34
C GLU A 197 -6.56 -9.42 22.75
N ARG A 198 -6.65 -8.84 21.54
CA ARG A 198 -5.50 -8.27 20.83
C ARG A 198 -5.84 -6.94 20.18
N ALA A 199 -4.83 -6.10 19.99
CA ALA A 199 -4.91 -4.88 19.20
C ALA A 199 -3.84 -4.88 18.10
N LEU A 200 -4.18 -4.38 16.91
CA LEU A 200 -3.26 -4.13 15.80
C LEU A 200 -3.17 -2.61 15.59
N SER A 201 -1.96 -2.07 15.70
CA SER A 201 -1.68 -0.70 15.30
C SER A 201 -1.36 -0.66 13.81
N ALA A 202 -2.27 -0.08 13.01
CA ALA A 202 -2.20 0.03 11.55
C ALA A 202 -2.27 1.50 11.08
N ILE A 203 -1.68 2.42 11.84
CA ILE A 203 -1.71 3.88 11.59
C ILE A 203 -0.66 4.36 10.56
N GLY A 204 -0.26 3.49 9.63
CA GLY A 204 0.75 3.75 8.62
C GLY A 204 2.19 3.43 9.06
N VAL A 205 3.15 3.95 8.29
CA VAL A 205 4.57 3.64 8.42
C VAL A 205 5.42 4.92 8.47
N VAL A 206 6.70 4.77 8.81
CA VAL A 206 7.72 5.82 8.81
C VAL A 206 8.99 5.32 8.13
N ALA A 207 9.66 6.17 7.35
CA ALA A 207 10.88 5.81 6.65
C ALA A 207 12.03 5.47 7.60
N ASN A 208 12.89 4.52 7.19
CA ASN A 208 14.09 4.15 7.92
C ASN A 208 15.26 5.03 7.48
N VAL A 209 15.44 6.17 8.15
CA VAL A 209 16.46 7.19 7.82
C VAL A 209 17.58 7.29 8.86
N GLU A 210 17.34 6.75 10.05
CA GLU A 210 18.24 6.90 11.19
C GLU A 210 19.43 5.94 11.12
N ASN A 211 20.57 6.39 11.66
CA ASN A 211 21.81 5.60 11.78
C ASN A 211 22.42 5.16 10.44
N LEU A 212 22.11 5.85 9.34
CA LEU A 212 22.64 5.56 8.01
C LEU A 212 23.83 6.44 7.62
N GLY A 213 24.17 7.45 8.42
CA GLY A 213 25.22 8.44 8.11
C GLY A 213 24.75 9.61 7.23
N LEU A 214 23.44 9.78 7.07
CA LEU A 214 22.83 10.82 6.22
C LEU A 214 23.13 12.23 6.71
N GLU A 215 23.11 12.42 8.03
CA GLU A 215 23.35 13.70 8.69
C GLU A 215 24.77 14.19 8.45
N ALA A 216 25.75 13.28 8.53
CA ALA A 216 27.17 13.59 8.27
C ALA A 216 27.43 13.98 6.81
N LEU A 217 26.61 13.47 5.89
CA LEU A 217 26.66 13.79 4.45
C LEU A 217 25.81 15.02 4.09
N GLY A 218 25.06 15.58 5.05
CA GLY A 218 24.13 16.68 4.81
C GLY A 218 22.97 16.31 3.89
N VAL A 219 22.57 15.04 3.81
CA VAL A 219 21.42 14.59 3.01
C VAL A 219 20.15 15.20 3.60
N ALA A 220 19.40 15.93 2.78
CA ALA A 220 18.19 16.63 3.18
C ALA A 220 17.03 15.64 3.40
N LEU A 221 16.33 15.81 4.51
CA LEU A 221 15.07 15.14 4.79
C LEU A 221 13.90 16.12 4.64
N GLU A 222 12.77 15.63 4.15
CA GLU A 222 11.53 16.38 4.07
C GLU A 222 10.41 15.55 4.69
N ARG A 223 9.76 16.05 5.75
CA ARG A 223 8.69 15.33 6.48
C ARG A 223 9.08 13.91 6.92
N GLY A 224 10.34 13.72 7.30
CA GLY A 224 10.87 12.45 7.79
C GLY A 224 11.23 11.42 6.72
N VAL A 225 11.28 11.80 5.44
CA VAL A 225 11.76 10.96 4.34
C VAL A 225 12.97 11.60 3.65
N VAL A 226 13.80 10.81 2.96
CA VAL A 226 14.91 11.35 2.18
C VAL A 226 14.35 12.15 1.02
N LYS A 227 14.75 13.42 0.91
CA LYS A 227 14.33 14.27 -0.19
C LYS A 227 15.09 13.88 -1.45
N THR A 228 14.34 13.53 -2.49
CA THR A 228 14.90 13.20 -3.80
C THR A 228 14.27 14.05 -4.90
N ASP A 229 14.94 14.10 -6.05
CA ASP A 229 14.27 14.45 -7.30
C ASP A 229 13.45 13.26 -7.85
N GLY A 230 12.81 13.45 -9.01
CA GLY A 230 12.01 12.41 -9.68
C GLY A 230 12.82 11.25 -10.26
N LEU A 231 14.15 11.29 -10.18
CA LEU A 231 15.09 10.25 -10.63
C LEU A 231 15.85 9.63 -9.44
N GLY A 232 15.43 9.93 -8.21
CA GLY A 232 16.01 9.38 -6.97
C GLY A 232 17.26 10.10 -6.47
N ARG A 233 17.71 11.20 -7.09
CA ARG A 233 18.94 11.92 -6.66
C ARG A 233 18.69 12.70 -5.38
N THR A 234 19.62 12.61 -4.43
CA THR A 234 19.62 13.49 -3.24
C THR A 234 20.41 14.77 -3.52
N ASN A 235 20.51 15.66 -2.54
CA ASN A 235 21.40 16.82 -2.59
C ASN A 235 22.89 16.47 -2.36
N ALA A 236 23.21 15.24 -1.93
CA ALA A 236 24.58 14.77 -1.77
C ALA A 236 25.03 14.02 -3.03
N GLU A 237 26.13 14.48 -3.65
CA GLU A 237 26.65 13.91 -4.89
C GLU A 237 26.98 12.42 -4.72
N GLY A 238 26.46 11.59 -5.64
CA GLY A 238 26.67 10.14 -5.63
C GLY A 238 25.74 9.38 -4.68
N VAL A 239 24.85 10.06 -3.96
CA VAL A 239 23.85 9.45 -3.07
C VAL A 239 22.44 9.63 -3.63
N TYR A 240 21.71 8.53 -3.67
CA TYR A 240 20.36 8.41 -4.22
C TYR A 240 19.46 7.72 -3.18
N ALA A 241 18.14 7.84 -3.33
CA ALA A 241 17.18 7.08 -2.52
C ALA A 241 15.95 6.69 -3.36
N ILE A 242 15.39 5.52 -3.06
CA ILE A 242 14.20 4.96 -3.75
C ILE A 242 13.26 4.28 -2.76
N GLY A 243 12.03 4.02 -3.17
CA GLY A 243 11.02 3.31 -2.39
C GLY A 243 10.52 4.11 -1.20
N ASP A 244 10.14 3.41 -0.12
CA ASP A 244 9.46 4.05 1.02
C ASP A 244 10.34 5.07 1.74
N VAL A 245 11.66 4.89 1.73
CA VAL A 245 12.60 5.85 2.34
C VAL A 245 12.64 7.19 1.58
N ALA A 246 12.26 7.18 0.28
CA ALA A 246 12.12 8.35 -0.58
C ALA A 246 10.68 8.88 -0.65
N GLY A 247 9.82 8.48 0.30
CA GLY A 247 8.47 9.00 0.47
C GLY A 247 7.40 8.34 -0.40
N GLY A 248 6.17 8.84 -0.21
CA GLY A 248 4.96 8.24 -0.76
C GLY A 248 4.83 8.34 -2.29
N PRO A 249 3.94 7.53 -2.90
CA PRO A 249 3.18 6.44 -2.25
C PRO A 249 4.12 5.27 -1.86
N MET A 250 3.90 4.70 -0.67
CA MET A 250 4.76 3.65 -0.09
C MET A 250 4.25 2.28 -0.53
N LEU A 251 4.56 1.94 -1.78
CA LEU A 251 4.06 0.77 -2.50
C LEU A 251 5.24 0.03 -3.16
N ALA A 252 5.16 -1.30 -3.20
CA ALA A 252 6.23 -2.15 -3.72
C ALA A 252 6.54 -1.85 -5.20
N HIS A 253 5.53 -1.83 -6.07
CA HIS A 253 5.69 -1.53 -7.50
C HIS A 253 6.20 -0.12 -7.77
N LYS A 254 5.94 0.84 -6.88
CA LYS A 254 6.55 2.17 -6.94
C LYS A 254 8.05 2.09 -6.65
N ALA A 255 8.45 1.39 -5.61
CA ALA A 255 9.86 1.21 -5.26
C ALA A 255 10.64 0.48 -6.37
N GLU A 256 10.04 -0.54 -6.97
CA GLU A 256 10.60 -1.28 -8.10
C GLU A 256 10.83 -0.35 -9.31
N HIS A 257 9.83 0.47 -9.67
CA HIS A 257 9.93 1.40 -10.80
C HIS A 257 10.97 2.51 -10.55
N GLU A 258 11.02 3.07 -9.34
CA GLU A 258 12.05 4.04 -8.98
C GLU A 258 13.46 3.44 -9.01
N GLY A 259 13.60 2.16 -8.62
CA GLY A 259 14.88 1.45 -8.73
C GLY A 259 15.39 1.38 -10.17
N VAL A 260 14.52 1.01 -11.11
CA VAL A 260 14.85 0.98 -12.54
C VAL A 260 15.19 2.38 -13.03
N THR A 261 14.31 3.36 -12.80
CA THR A 261 14.48 4.76 -13.23
C THR A 261 15.78 5.37 -12.71
N CYS A 262 16.10 5.15 -11.43
CA CYS A 262 17.32 5.65 -10.80
C CYS A 262 18.58 5.04 -11.45
N VAL A 263 18.57 3.74 -11.72
CA VAL A 263 19.72 3.05 -12.33
C VAL A 263 19.90 3.47 -13.79
N GLU A 264 18.81 3.62 -14.56
CA GLU A 264 18.84 4.15 -15.92
C GLU A 264 19.41 5.57 -15.96
N ALA A 265 18.98 6.43 -15.03
CA ALA A 265 19.49 7.79 -14.89
C ALA A 265 20.99 7.83 -14.52
N ILE A 266 21.44 6.91 -13.64
CA ILE A 266 22.87 6.75 -13.31
C ILE A 266 23.66 6.30 -14.54
N ALA A 267 23.09 5.42 -15.36
CA ALA A 267 23.72 4.91 -16.58
C ALA A 267 23.70 5.91 -17.75
N GLY A 268 23.04 7.07 -17.61
CA GLY A 268 22.89 8.07 -18.67
C GLY A 268 21.92 7.66 -19.77
N LEU A 269 20.99 6.76 -19.47
CA LEU A 269 19.89 6.39 -20.36
C LEU A 269 18.73 7.38 -20.27
N ASP A 270 17.77 7.28 -21.18
CA ASP A 270 16.55 8.09 -21.18
C ASP A 270 15.60 7.63 -20.06
N ALA A 271 15.86 8.13 -18.85
CA ALA A 271 15.07 7.82 -17.67
C ALA A 271 13.92 8.82 -17.51
N HIS A 272 12.70 8.30 -17.43
CA HIS A 272 11.51 9.12 -17.21
C HIS A 272 11.22 9.28 -15.72
N ALA A 273 11.08 10.52 -15.27
CA ALA A 273 10.70 10.79 -13.89
C ALA A 273 9.33 10.18 -13.55
N LEU A 274 9.23 9.54 -12.38
CA LEU A 274 7.99 8.92 -11.94
C LEU A 274 6.89 9.96 -11.71
N ASP A 275 5.79 9.85 -12.47
CA ASP A 275 4.54 10.53 -12.16
C ASP A 275 3.76 9.73 -11.10
N LYS A 276 3.83 10.21 -9.86
CA LYS A 276 3.18 9.57 -8.70
C LYS A 276 1.65 9.50 -8.82
N SER A 277 1.03 10.33 -9.66
CA SER A 277 -0.42 10.31 -9.88
C SER A 277 -0.87 9.08 -10.68
N ARG A 278 0.05 8.43 -11.40
CA ARG A 278 -0.20 7.25 -12.23
C ARG A 278 0.17 5.93 -11.55
N VAL A 279 0.61 5.98 -10.29
CA VAL A 279 0.89 4.78 -9.50
C VAL A 279 -0.45 4.25 -8.97
N PRO A 280 -0.87 3.02 -9.34
CA PRO A 280 -2.12 2.47 -8.83
C PRO A 280 -2.00 2.10 -7.35
N GLY A 281 -3.03 2.39 -6.57
CA GLY A 281 -3.24 1.86 -5.23
C GLY A 281 -4.11 0.60 -5.27
N CYS A 282 -3.78 -0.38 -4.45
CA CYS A 282 -4.53 -1.64 -4.31
C CYS A 282 -4.71 -1.96 -2.83
N THR A 283 -5.93 -2.31 -2.43
CA THR A 283 -6.25 -2.87 -1.12
C THR A 283 -6.83 -4.27 -1.33
N TYR A 284 -6.13 -5.30 -0.85
CA TYR A 284 -6.42 -6.71 -1.08
C TYR A 284 -7.43 -7.28 -0.06
N CYS A 285 -8.51 -6.54 0.17
CA CYS A 285 -9.66 -6.97 0.96
C CYS A 285 -10.68 -7.71 0.09
N HIS A 286 -11.77 -8.18 0.71
CA HIS A 286 -12.86 -8.84 0.00
C HIS A 286 -14.21 -8.13 0.26
N PRO A 287 -14.84 -7.50 -0.75
CA PRO A 287 -14.33 -7.28 -2.12
C PRO A 287 -13.11 -6.35 -2.15
N GLN A 288 -12.34 -6.39 -3.25
CA GLN A 288 -11.10 -5.62 -3.40
C GLN A 288 -11.38 -4.15 -3.72
N VAL A 289 -10.40 -3.28 -3.45
CA VAL A 289 -10.40 -1.88 -3.87
C VAL A 289 -9.13 -1.59 -4.67
N ALA A 290 -9.25 -0.92 -5.80
CA ALA A 290 -8.11 -0.43 -6.57
C ALA A 290 -8.40 0.93 -7.20
N SER A 291 -7.41 1.80 -7.27
CA SER A 291 -7.56 3.14 -7.84
C SER A 291 -6.29 3.65 -8.50
N VAL A 292 -6.44 4.61 -9.42
CA VAL A 292 -5.35 5.37 -10.01
C VAL A 292 -5.84 6.78 -10.36
N GLY A 293 -4.95 7.78 -10.29
CA GLY A 293 -5.26 9.15 -10.65
C GLY A 293 -6.00 9.93 -9.57
N LEU A 294 -6.81 10.91 -10.01
CA LEU A 294 -7.54 11.82 -9.13
C LEU A 294 -8.82 11.19 -8.60
N THR A 295 -9.17 11.49 -7.35
CA THR A 295 -10.53 11.32 -6.83
C THR A 295 -11.45 12.41 -7.39
N GLU A 296 -12.76 12.20 -7.33
CA GLU A 296 -13.73 13.19 -7.80
C GLU A 296 -13.60 14.51 -7.04
N ALA A 297 -13.42 14.44 -5.72
CA ALA A 297 -13.22 15.61 -4.86
C ALA A 297 -11.97 16.40 -5.25
N LYS A 298 -10.82 15.73 -5.48
CA LYS A 298 -9.56 16.37 -5.87
C LYS A 298 -9.63 17.00 -7.26
N ALA A 299 -10.30 16.35 -8.22
CA ALA A 299 -10.48 16.92 -9.56
C ALA A 299 -11.33 18.21 -9.51
N LYS A 300 -12.41 18.21 -8.72
CA LYS A 300 -13.24 19.41 -8.49
C LYS A 300 -12.52 20.51 -7.73
N GLU A 301 -11.73 20.17 -6.70
CA GLU A 301 -10.90 21.12 -5.95
C GLU A 301 -9.88 21.82 -6.86
N GLN A 302 -9.35 21.12 -7.86
CA GLN A 302 -8.48 21.70 -8.90
C GLN A 302 -9.24 22.55 -9.94
N GLY A 303 -10.55 22.71 -9.83
CA GLY A 303 -11.37 23.48 -10.75
C GLY A 303 -11.58 22.82 -12.12
N ILE A 304 -11.36 21.51 -12.21
CA ILE A 304 -11.56 20.74 -13.44
C ILE A 304 -13.05 20.44 -13.60
N ASP A 305 -13.60 20.72 -14.78
CA ASP A 305 -14.94 20.27 -15.15
C ASP A 305 -14.88 18.79 -15.51
N VAL A 306 -15.67 17.96 -14.83
CA VAL A 306 -15.54 16.50 -14.87
C VAL A 306 -16.79 15.79 -15.37
N LYS A 307 -16.58 14.73 -16.14
CA LYS A 307 -17.58 13.73 -16.47
C LYS A 307 -17.33 12.47 -15.66
N ILE A 308 -18.36 11.96 -14.99
CA ILE A 308 -18.25 10.80 -14.11
C ILE A 308 -19.04 9.64 -14.67
N GLY A 309 -18.34 8.52 -14.86
CA GLY A 309 -18.90 7.25 -15.27
C GLY A 309 -19.01 6.30 -14.10
N ARG A 310 -20.10 5.51 -14.05
CA ARG A 310 -20.32 4.49 -13.04
C ARG A 310 -20.95 3.28 -13.68
N PHE A 311 -20.43 2.09 -13.40
CA PHE A 311 -21.06 0.84 -13.81
C PHE A 311 -21.03 -0.20 -12.67
N PRO A 312 -22.20 -0.69 -12.22
CA PRO A 312 -22.27 -1.61 -11.09
C PRO A 312 -21.98 -3.05 -11.51
N TYR A 313 -21.32 -3.82 -10.64
CA TYR A 313 -21.05 -5.24 -10.89
C TYR A 313 -22.33 -6.07 -11.01
N LEU A 314 -23.42 -5.67 -10.35
CA LEU A 314 -24.71 -6.37 -10.43
C LEU A 314 -25.29 -6.44 -11.86
N ALA A 315 -24.87 -5.55 -12.76
CA ALA A 315 -25.30 -5.52 -14.16
C ALA A 315 -24.34 -6.28 -15.10
N ASN A 316 -23.20 -6.78 -14.58
CA ASN A 316 -22.23 -7.52 -15.37
C ASN A 316 -22.52 -9.03 -15.38
N GLY A 317 -22.67 -9.62 -16.57
CA GLY A 317 -22.97 -11.04 -16.73
C GLY A 317 -21.93 -11.98 -16.10
N LYS A 318 -20.64 -11.63 -16.14
CA LYS A 318 -19.58 -12.44 -15.52
C LYS A 318 -19.63 -12.37 -13.99
N ALA A 319 -19.86 -11.20 -13.41
CA ALA A 319 -20.04 -11.01 -11.97
C ALA A 319 -21.24 -11.83 -11.45
N ILE A 320 -22.36 -11.82 -12.20
CA ILE A 320 -23.53 -12.67 -11.91
C ILE A 320 -23.15 -14.15 -11.92
N ALA A 321 -22.43 -14.61 -12.95
CA ALA A 321 -22.02 -16.00 -13.06
C ALA A 321 -21.04 -16.44 -11.95
N LEU A 322 -20.26 -15.51 -11.40
CA LEU A 322 -19.36 -15.77 -10.26
C LEU A 322 -20.08 -15.72 -8.90
N GLY A 323 -21.29 -15.14 -8.83
CA GLY A 323 -21.98 -14.86 -7.56
C GLY A 323 -21.42 -13.64 -6.83
N GLU A 324 -20.60 -12.82 -7.50
CA GLU A 324 -19.84 -11.71 -6.93
C GLU A 324 -20.44 -10.37 -7.38
N LEU A 325 -21.63 -10.04 -6.88
CA LEU A 325 -22.46 -8.91 -7.35
C LEU A 325 -22.08 -7.55 -6.74
N GLU A 326 -21.31 -7.55 -5.66
CA GLU A 326 -20.97 -6.32 -4.95
C GLU A 326 -19.79 -5.62 -5.62
N GLY A 327 -20.04 -4.40 -6.11
CA GLY A 327 -18.99 -3.59 -6.69
C GLY A 327 -19.47 -2.52 -7.66
N VAL A 328 -18.56 -1.61 -7.99
CA VAL A 328 -18.71 -0.57 -9.00
C VAL A 328 -17.35 -0.25 -9.62
N VAL A 329 -17.34 0.04 -10.92
CA VAL A 329 -16.25 0.79 -11.55
C VAL A 329 -16.69 2.24 -11.73
N LYS A 330 -15.88 3.17 -11.23
CA LYS A 330 -16.05 4.61 -11.36
C LYS A 330 -14.89 5.19 -12.16
N THR A 331 -15.20 5.96 -13.19
CA THR A 331 -14.21 6.68 -14.00
C THR A 331 -14.48 8.17 -14.03
N ILE A 332 -13.41 8.95 -14.13
CA ILE A 332 -13.42 10.41 -14.03
C ILE A 332 -12.66 10.96 -15.22
N PHE A 333 -13.35 11.74 -16.04
CA PHE A 333 -12.82 12.33 -17.26
C PHE A 333 -12.85 13.85 -17.18
N ASP A 334 -11.86 14.51 -17.78
CA ASP A 334 -11.93 15.94 -18.06
C ASP A 334 -12.99 16.19 -19.14
N ALA A 335 -13.97 17.05 -18.85
CA ALA A 335 -15.14 17.25 -19.72
C ALA A 335 -14.80 17.93 -21.05
N LYS A 336 -13.67 18.65 -21.14
CA LYS A 336 -13.27 19.42 -22.33
C LYS A 336 -12.40 18.60 -23.28
N SER A 337 -11.43 17.88 -22.74
CA SER A 337 -10.41 17.15 -23.48
C SER A 337 -10.70 15.66 -23.59
N GLY A 338 -11.60 15.12 -22.76
CA GLY A 338 -11.87 13.69 -22.76
C GLY A 338 -10.78 12.85 -22.10
N ARG A 339 -9.75 13.48 -21.51
CA ARG A 339 -8.65 12.80 -20.84
C ARG A 339 -9.14 12.05 -19.59
N LEU A 340 -8.71 10.81 -19.42
CA LEU A 340 -8.91 10.05 -18.18
C LEU A 340 -8.10 10.67 -17.03
N LEU A 341 -8.79 11.14 -15.99
CA LEU A 341 -8.18 11.79 -14.82
C LEU A 341 -8.01 10.83 -13.63
N GLY A 342 -8.92 9.87 -13.51
CA GLY A 342 -8.86 8.87 -12.46
C GLY A 342 -9.86 7.74 -12.67
N ALA A 343 -9.52 6.58 -12.14
CA ALA A 343 -10.35 5.40 -12.17
C ALA A 343 -10.30 4.70 -10.82
N HIS A 344 -11.46 4.24 -10.35
CA HIS A 344 -11.64 3.66 -9.03
C HIS A 344 -12.55 2.44 -9.13
N ILE A 345 -12.10 1.31 -8.61
CA ILE A 345 -12.78 0.03 -8.71
C ILE A 345 -12.97 -0.51 -7.31
N PHE A 346 -14.21 -0.86 -6.98
CA PHE A 346 -14.55 -1.69 -5.82
C PHE A 346 -15.25 -2.93 -6.33
N GLY A 347 -14.75 -4.12 -6.01
CA GLY A 347 -15.35 -5.37 -6.47
C GLY A 347 -14.34 -6.50 -6.60
N VAL A 348 -14.81 -7.66 -7.07
CA VAL A 348 -13.93 -8.81 -7.33
C VAL A 348 -12.95 -8.51 -8.47
N GLU A 349 -11.71 -8.99 -8.35
CA GLU A 349 -10.59 -8.77 -9.29
C GLU A 349 -10.25 -7.29 -9.58
N ALA A 350 -10.64 -6.34 -8.72
CA ALA A 350 -10.31 -4.92 -8.89
C ALA A 350 -8.80 -4.68 -9.08
N THR A 351 -7.96 -5.39 -8.30
CA THR A 351 -6.50 -5.20 -8.32
C THR A 351 -5.84 -5.71 -9.60
N GLU A 352 -6.46 -6.67 -10.28
CA GLU A 352 -5.99 -7.19 -11.58
C GLU A 352 -6.45 -6.31 -12.74
N MET A 353 -7.63 -5.69 -12.62
CA MET A 353 -8.21 -4.88 -13.69
C MET A 353 -7.67 -3.46 -13.79
N ILE A 354 -7.29 -2.84 -12.66
CA ILE A 354 -6.88 -1.43 -12.61
C ILE A 354 -5.73 -1.08 -13.56
N GLN A 355 -4.86 -2.04 -13.85
CA GLN A 355 -3.71 -1.87 -14.75
C GLN A 355 -4.12 -1.40 -16.16
N GLY A 356 -5.32 -1.75 -16.65
CA GLY A 356 -5.80 -1.27 -17.94
C GLY A 356 -5.98 0.26 -17.98
N PHE A 357 -6.44 0.86 -16.88
CA PHE A 357 -6.52 2.32 -16.76
C PHE A 357 -5.15 2.96 -16.55
N VAL A 358 -4.21 2.29 -15.89
CA VAL A 358 -2.82 2.76 -15.77
C VAL A 358 -2.16 2.86 -17.15
N ILE A 359 -2.33 1.84 -18.00
CA ILE A 359 -1.83 1.85 -19.38
C ILE A 359 -2.47 3.01 -20.16
N ALA A 360 -3.79 3.17 -20.08
CA ALA A 360 -4.51 4.25 -20.76
C ALA A 360 -4.01 5.64 -20.33
N MET A 361 -3.78 5.87 -19.03
CA MET A 361 -3.22 7.13 -18.53
C MET A 361 -1.78 7.35 -19.03
N ASN A 362 -0.96 6.31 -19.10
CA ASN A 362 0.40 6.40 -19.63
C ASN A 362 0.47 6.74 -21.11
N LEU A 363 -0.52 6.29 -21.89
CA LEU A 363 -0.68 6.61 -23.30
C LEU A 363 -1.44 7.91 -23.55
N GLU A 364 -1.81 8.65 -22.49
CA GLU A 364 -2.61 9.88 -22.56
C GLU A 364 -3.93 9.68 -23.33
N THR A 365 -4.50 8.48 -23.19
CA THR A 365 -5.71 8.05 -23.89
C THR A 365 -6.92 8.91 -23.50
N THR A 366 -7.81 9.15 -24.46
CA THR A 366 -9.08 9.85 -24.25
C THR A 366 -10.24 8.87 -24.09
N GLU A 367 -11.43 9.37 -23.82
CA GLU A 367 -12.65 8.56 -23.85
C GLU A 367 -12.85 7.91 -25.22
N GLU A 368 -12.43 8.54 -26.32
CA GLU A 368 -12.71 8.05 -27.66
C GLU A 368 -12.09 6.66 -27.91
N GLU A 369 -10.81 6.49 -27.59
CA GLU A 369 -10.14 5.20 -27.71
C GLU A 369 -10.73 4.15 -26.76
N LEU A 370 -11.03 4.54 -25.51
CA LEU A 370 -11.61 3.62 -24.51
C LEU A 370 -13.01 3.15 -24.92
N ILE A 371 -13.83 4.04 -25.46
CA ILE A 371 -15.18 3.73 -25.97
C ILE A 371 -15.12 2.77 -27.16
N ARG A 372 -14.13 2.91 -28.04
CA ARG A 372 -13.99 2.10 -29.27
C ARG A 372 -13.26 0.78 -29.04
N THR A 373 -12.69 0.57 -27.86
CA THR A 373 -11.96 -0.65 -27.52
C THR A 373 -12.90 -1.84 -27.39
N ILE A 374 -12.50 -3.00 -27.93
CA ILE A 374 -13.26 -4.25 -27.83
C ILE A 374 -12.86 -4.95 -26.54
N PHE A 375 -13.81 -5.10 -25.61
CA PHE A 375 -13.62 -5.91 -24.41
C PHE A 375 -14.15 -7.34 -24.65
N PRO A 376 -13.44 -8.38 -24.17
CA PRO A 376 -13.90 -9.75 -24.30
C PRO A 376 -15.16 -10.00 -23.46
N HIS A 377 -16.10 -10.79 -24.00
CA HIS A 377 -17.36 -11.13 -23.35
C HIS A 377 -17.49 -12.66 -23.13
N PRO A 378 -18.00 -13.12 -21.96
CA PRO A 378 -18.28 -12.34 -20.76
C PRO A 378 -17.03 -12.19 -19.87
N THR A 379 -16.70 -10.97 -19.46
CA THR A 379 -15.62 -10.69 -18.48
C THR A 379 -15.99 -9.58 -17.49
N LEU A 380 -15.30 -9.55 -16.35
CA LEU A 380 -15.39 -8.44 -15.40
C LEU A 380 -14.89 -7.13 -16.01
N SER A 381 -13.93 -7.20 -16.94
CA SER A 381 -13.35 -6.03 -17.59
C SER A 381 -14.36 -5.22 -18.40
N GLU A 382 -15.49 -5.80 -18.81
CA GLU A 382 -16.60 -5.05 -19.44
C GLU A 382 -17.16 -3.96 -18.52
N THR A 383 -17.05 -4.11 -17.18
CA THR A 383 -17.42 -3.05 -16.23
C THR A 383 -16.57 -1.79 -16.40
N MET A 384 -15.30 -1.94 -16.81
CA MET A 384 -14.42 -0.82 -17.13
C MET A 384 -14.96 -0.06 -18.35
N HIS A 385 -15.27 -0.78 -19.43
CA HIS A 385 -15.79 -0.20 -20.67
C HIS A 385 -17.11 0.53 -20.46
N GLU A 386 -18.06 -0.13 -19.80
CA GLU A 386 -19.37 0.47 -19.53
C GLU A 386 -19.29 1.67 -18.60
N SER A 387 -18.32 1.71 -17.66
CA SER A 387 -18.11 2.91 -16.86
C SER A 387 -17.69 4.10 -17.73
N VAL A 388 -16.83 3.88 -18.74
CA VAL A 388 -16.43 4.93 -19.68
C VAL A 388 -17.62 5.36 -20.53
N LEU A 389 -18.38 4.42 -21.09
CA LEU A 389 -19.59 4.72 -21.84
C LEU A 389 -20.59 5.53 -21.01
N ALA A 390 -20.77 5.17 -19.73
CA ALA A 390 -21.66 5.86 -18.80
C ALA A 390 -21.26 7.32 -18.56
N ALA A 391 -19.96 7.63 -18.48
CA ALA A 391 -19.48 9.00 -18.29
C ALA A 391 -19.94 9.96 -19.41
N PHE A 392 -20.24 9.40 -20.59
CA PHE A 392 -20.65 10.14 -21.78
C PHE A 392 -22.09 9.82 -22.23
N GLY A 393 -22.90 9.17 -21.39
CA GLY A 393 -24.31 8.88 -21.69
C GLY A 393 -24.51 7.84 -22.78
N ARG A 394 -23.58 6.89 -22.92
CA ARG A 394 -23.52 5.89 -23.99
C ARG A 394 -23.55 4.44 -23.48
N ALA A 395 -23.78 4.23 -22.19
CA ALA A 395 -23.82 2.89 -21.59
C ALA A 395 -24.93 2.04 -22.20
N ILE A 396 -24.68 0.74 -22.36
CA ILE A 396 -25.58 -0.18 -23.07
C ILE A 396 -26.27 -1.13 -22.10
N HIS A 397 -25.54 -1.66 -21.12
CA HIS A 397 -25.99 -2.78 -20.27
C HIS A 397 -26.35 -2.34 -18.85
N VAL A 398 -27.05 -1.21 -18.70
CA VAL A 398 -27.37 -0.60 -17.41
C VAL A 398 -28.53 -1.26 -16.68
#